data_AF-A0A8J8FBF2-F1
#
_entry.id   AF-A0A8J8FBF2-F1
#
_cell.length_a   1.000
_cell.length_b   1.000
_cell.length_c   1.000
_cell.angle_alpha   90.00
_cell.angle_beta   90.00
_cell.angle_gamma   90.00
#
_symmetry.space_group_name_H-M   'P 1'
#
loop_
_entity.id
_entity.type
_entity.pdbx_description
1 polymer ?
#
loop_
_entity_poly.entity_id
_entity_poly.type
_entity_poly.pdbx_seq_one_letter_code
_entity_poly.pdbx_strand_id
1 'polypeptide(L)' 'MTKTIEVVYGVFKPLEKVEMEEGTKIKIPLKEGVLKEYYKSVPIRISKADIKQLRLELLER' A
#
# COMPACT_ATOMS: atom_id res chain seq x y z
N MET A 1 -18.90 19.36 3.21
CA MET A 1 -19.19 17.98 2.76
C MET A 1 -17.90 17.37 2.24
N THR A 2 -17.46 16.25 2.81
CA THR A 2 -16.25 15.55 2.37
C THR A 2 -16.63 14.60 1.24
N LYS A 3 -16.04 14.76 0.05
CA LYS A 3 -16.24 13.85 -1.08
C LYS A 3 -15.14 12.78 -1.06
N THR A 4 -15.53 11.52 -1.16
CA THR A 4 -14.59 10.41 -1.36
C THR A 4 -14.25 10.34 -2.84
N ILE A 5 -12.95 10.31 -3.18
CA ILE A 5 -12.48 10.19 -4.55
C ILE A 5 -11.97 8.76 -4.74
N GLU A 6 -12.56 8.03 -5.68
CA GLU A 6 -12.08 6.71 -6.08
C GLU A 6 -11.00 6.84 -7.17
N VAL A 7 -9.90 6.11 -7.02
CA VAL A 7 -8.71 6.21 -7.86
C VAL A 7 -8.21 4.84 -8.28
N VAL A 8 -7.63 4.75 -9.48
CA VAL A 8 -6.87 3.57 -9.93
C VAL A 8 -5.40 3.77 -9.57
N TYR A 9 -4.74 2.71 -9.09
CA TYR A 9 -3.36 2.74 -8.62
C TYR A 9 -2.37 2.35 -9.75
N GLY A 10 -1.29 3.12 -9.90
CA GLY A 10 -0.25 3.02 -10.94
C GLY A 10 0.32 4.42 -11.23
N VAL A 11 -0.58 5.34 -11.55
CA VAL A 11 -0.53 6.79 -11.28
C VAL A 11 -1.88 7.07 -10.64
N PHE A 12 -1.97 7.84 -9.56
CA PHE A 12 -3.24 8.12 -8.88
C PHE A 12 -4.20 8.88 -9.80
N LYS A 13 -4.92 8.14 -10.65
CA LYS A 13 -5.83 8.66 -11.65
C LYS A 13 -7.25 8.53 -11.09
N PRO A 14 -7.96 9.65 -10.90
CA PRO A 14 -9.31 9.61 -10.39
C PRO A 14 -10.26 9.04 -11.46
N LEU A 15 -11.26 8.28 -11.01
CA LEU A 15 -12.31 7.74 -11.90
C LEU A 15 -13.22 8.84 -12.43
N GLU A 16 -13.44 9.87 -11.63
CA GLU A 16 -14.17 11.08 -12.02
C GLU A 16 -13.22 12.27 -12.13
N LYS A 17 -13.57 13.26 -12.96
CA LYS A 17 -12.76 14.48 -13.07
C LYS A 17 -12.83 15.24 -11.75
N VAL A 18 -11.68 15.48 -11.13
CA VAL A 18 -11.56 16.28 -9.91
C VAL A 18 -10.76 17.54 -10.23
N GLU A 19 -11.32 18.70 -9.91
CA GLU A 19 -10.60 19.97 -9.98
C GLU A 19 -9.87 20.20 -8.66
N MET A 20 -8.53 20.17 -8.71
CA MET A 20 -7.66 20.42 -7.57
C MET A 20 -6.45 21.23 -8.04
N GLU A 21 -5.92 22.06 -7.15
CA GLU A 21 -4.70 22.80 -7.42
C GLU A 21 -3.49 21.85 -7.46
N GLU A 22 -2.55 22.15 -8.35
CA GLU A 22 -1.31 21.39 -8.46
C GLU A 22 -0.50 21.49 -7.14
N GLY A 23 0.03 20.37 -6.66
CA GLY A 23 0.73 20.30 -5.37
C GLY A 23 -0.16 20.05 -4.14
N THR A 24 -1.47 19.87 -4.32
CA THR A 24 -2.38 19.54 -3.20
C THR A 24 -2.03 18.19 -2.57
N LYS A 25 -1.83 18.18 -1.24
CA LYS A 25 -1.54 16.96 -0.47
C LYS A 25 -2.82 16.36 0.09
N ILE A 26 -3.07 15.09 -0.20
CA ILE A 26 -4.25 14.36 0.26
C ILE A 26 -3.80 13.08 0.97
N LYS A 27 -4.44 12.76 2.11
CA LYS A 27 -4.26 11.45 2.75
C LYS A 27 -5.22 10.45 2.13
N ILE A 28 -4.68 9.33 1.67
CA ILE A 28 -5.47 8.24 1.07
C ILE A 28 -5.63 7.13 2.11
N PRO A 29 -6.80 6.98 2.74
CA PRO A 29 -7.06 5.84 3.61
C PRO A 29 -7.21 4.58 2.76
N LEU A 30 -6.35 3.60 2.99
CA LEU A 30 -6.46 2.29 2.37
C LEU A 30 -7.43 1.43 3.19
N LYS A 31 -8.32 0.69 2.52
CA LYS A 31 -9.12 -0.34 3.18
C LYS A 31 -8.21 -1.46 3.67
N GLU A 32 -8.56 -2.08 4.80
CA GLU A 32 -7.85 -3.24 5.34
C GLU A 32 -7.75 -4.35 4.28
N GLY A 33 -6.58 -4.97 4.16
CA GLY A 33 -6.35 -6.09 3.23
C GLY A 33 -5.89 -5.74 1.82
N VAL A 34 -6.06 -4.49 1.34
CA VAL A 34 -5.62 -4.06 -0.01
C VAL A 34 -4.10 -4.26 -0.20
N LEU A 35 -3.32 -3.92 0.84
CA LEU A 35 -1.87 -4.13 0.83
C LEU A 35 -1.50 -5.61 0.86
N LYS A 36 -2.33 -6.48 1.44
CA LYS A 36 -2.04 -7.91 1.59
C LYS A 36 -2.03 -8.63 0.24
N GLU A 37 -2.90 -8.24 -0.68
CA GLU A 37 -2.86 -8.72 -2.08
C GLU A 37 -1.67 -8.13 -2.85
N TYR A 38 -1.34 -6.85 -2.61
CA TYR A 38 -0.18 -6.23 -3.24
C TYR A 38 1.14 -6.88 -2.80
N TYR A 39 1.35 -7.10 -1.50
CA TYR A 39 2.56 -7.75 -0.96
C TYR A 39 2.69 -9.23 -1.33
N LYS A 40 1.60 -9.94 -1.63
CA LYS A 40 1.68 -11.28 -2.24
C LYS A 40 2.29 -11.25 -3.64
N SER A 41 2.11 -10.13 -4.34
CA SER A 41 2.50 -9.92 -5.73
C SER A 41 3.90 -9.31 -5.87
N VAL A 42 4.39 -8.66 -4.80
CA VAL A 42 5.76 -8.14 -4.74
C VAL A 42 6.71 -9.30 -4.46
N PRO A 43 7.65 -9.63 -5.36
CA PRO A 43 8.71 -10.56 -5.04
C PRO A 43 9.57 -9.93 -3.94
N ILE A 44 9.29 -10.29 -2.69
CA ILE A 44 10.08 -9.84 -1.55
C ILE A 44 11.46 -10.48 -1.74
N ARG A 45 12.46 -9.67 -2.06
CA ARG A 45 13.87 -10.09 -2.06
C ARG A 45 14.31 -10.27 -0.61
N ILE A 46 13.91 -11.37 0.01
CA ILE A 46 14.33 -11.73 1.35
C ILE A 46 15.72 -12.36 1.25
N SER A 47 16.71 -11.80 1.96
CA SER A 47 18.02 -12.42 2.05
C SER A 47 18.00 -13.62 2.99
N LYS A 48 18.96 -14.55 2.85
CA LYS A 48 19.06 -15.70 3.78
C LYS A 48 19.22 -15.27 5.25
N ALA A 49 19.79 -14.09 5.51
CA ALA A 49 19.94 -13.55 6.86
C ALA A 49 18.59 -13.15 7.46
N ASP A 50 17.73 -12.49 6.67
CA ASP A 50 16.40 -12.06 7.09
C ASP A 50 15.48 -13.26 7.39
N ILE A 51 15.58 -14.35 6.60
CA ILE A 51 14.87 -15.62 6.87
C ILE A 51 15.29 -16.20 8.22
N LYS A 52 16.59 -16.12 8.55
CA LYS A 52 17.12 -16.69 9.78
C LYS A 52 16.66 -15.91 11.02
N GLN A 53 16.57 -14.59 10.91
CA GLN A 53 16.02 -13.70 11.95
C GLN A 53 14.54 -13.98 12.19
N LEU A 54 13.71 -14.00 11.13
CA LEU A 54 12.28 -14.34 11.22
C LEU A 54 12.04 -15.71 11.87
N ARG A 55 12.89 -16.69 11.54
CA ARG A 55 12.79 -18.04 12.11
C ARG A 55 13.14 -18.06 13.60
N LEU A 56 14.09 -17.24 14.04
CA LEU A 56 14.47 -17.12 15.44
C LEU A 56 13.33 -16.50 16.26
N GLU A 57 12.77 -15.39 15.78
CA GLU A 57 11.65 -14.70 16.44
C GLU A 57 10.39 -15.58 16.55
N LEU A 58 10.16 -16.50 15.60
CA LEU A 58 9.04 -17.45 15.64
C LEU A 58 9.28 -18.62 16.61
N LEU A 59 10.53 -18.96 16.91
CA LEU A 59 10.91 -20.06 17.83
C LEU A 59 10.96 -19.59 19.30
N GLU A 60 11.15 -18.30 19.53
CA GLU A 60 11.17 -17.68 20.88
C GLU A 60 9.79 -17.26 21.38
N ARG A 61 8.73 -17.62 20.63
CA ARG A 61 7.32 -17.38 20.95
C ARG A 61 6.64 -18.67 21.39
#